data_AF-A0A8S0VWJ0-F1
#
_entry.id   AF-A0A8S0VWJ0-F1
#
_cell.length_a   1.000
_cell.length_b   1.000
_cell.length_c   1.000
_cell.angle_alpha   90.00
_cell.angle_beta   90.00
_cell.angle_gamma   90.00
#
_symmetry.space_group_name_H-M   'P 1'
#
loop_
_entity.id
_entity.type
_entity.pdbx_description
1 polymer ?
#
loop_
_entity_poly.entity_id
_entity_poly.type
_entity_poly.pdbx_seq_one_letter_code
_entity_poly.pdbx_strand_id
1 'polypeptide(L)'
;MPTASYTLLQFGDDPLRHRLVDSDGRDAFTIQEVAQNPNPVVRLTREAAWSQQHPDIMGPDNSFFYLGPESTAGYIVYGNNRTNIPMSFFLRPGKQKGSLSRYFRCQNGRDYKWRIGSHRMECLDSGRTTLATWEVSAPDQEYYARLVINKNAMSLVTEIVTTLVLNRMALALGW
;
A
#
# COMPACT_ATOMS: atom_id res chain seq x y z
N MET A 1 0.97 -26.25 7.57
CA MET A 1 2.07 -25.42 8.11
C MET A 1 1.54 -23.99 8.19
N PRO A 2 1.54 -23.31 9.34
CA PRO A 2 1.24 -21.88 9.37
C PRO A 2 2.31 -21.15 8.54
N THR A 3 1.88 -20.45 7.50
CA THR A 3 2.78 -19.65 6.66
C THR A 3 3.27 -18.49 7.51
N ALA A 4 4.58 -18.33 7.65
CA ALA A 4 5.16 -17.20 8.38
C ALA A 4 4.61 -15.87 7.80
N SER A 5 4.24 -14.95 8.68
CA SER A 5 3.72 -13.64 8.32
C SER A 5 4.38 -12.53 9.15
N TYR A 6 4.35 -11.32 8.61
CA TYR A 6 4.82 -10.10 9.25
C TYR A 6 3.61 -9.22 9.55
N THR A 7 3.57 -8.65 10.74
CA THR A 7 2.48 -7.77 11.17
C THR A 7 3.01 -6.36 11.36
N LEU A 8 2.34 -5.40 10.74
CA LEU A 8 2.57 -3.98 10.91
C LEU A 8 1.31 -3.30 11.46
N LEU A 9 1.46 -2.44 12.45
CA LEU A 9 0.41 -1.67 13.10
C LEU A 9 0.37 -0.26 12.51
N GLN A 10 -0.81 0.18 12.08
CA GLN A 10 -1.01 1.49 11.49
C GLN A 10 -1.39 2.52 12.54
N PHE A 11 -0.60 3.59 12.64
CA PHE A 11 -0.89 4.75 13.46
C PHE A 11 -1.28 5.93 12.58
N GLY A 12 -2.48 6.48 12.82
CA GLY A 12 -3.13 7.49 11.97
C GLY A 12 -4.08 6.86 10.95
N ASP A 13 -5.20 7.51 10.70
CA ASP A 13 -6.25 7.10 9.76
C ASP A 13 -6.18 7.86 8.43
N ASP A 14 -5.57 9.04 8.38
CA ASP A 14 -5.37 9.81 7.15
C ASP A 14 -4.52 9.01 6.12
N PRO A 15 -5.06 8.67 4.94
CA PRO A 15 -4.31 7.95 3.92
C PRO A 15 -3.15 8.76 3.32
N LEU A 16 -3.12 10.08 3.49
CA LEU A 16 -2.04 10.96 3.07
C LEU A 16 -0.96 11.11 4.15
N ARG A 17 -1.27 10.75 5.41
CA ARG A 17 -0.35 10.87 6.54
C ARG A 17 -0.58 9.80 7.61
N HIS A 18 0.26 8.77 7.63
CA HIS A 18 0.26 7.74 8.67
C HIS A 18 1.60 6.99 8.67
N ARG A 19 1.78 6.11 9.65
CA ARG A 19 2.93 5.21 9.71
C ARG A 19 2.50 3.78 10.01
N LEU A 20 3.31 2.83 9.54
CA LEU A 20 3.19 1.41 9.82
C LEU A 20 4.38 0.98 10.66
N VAL A 21 4.13 0.36 11.81
CA VAL A 21 5.14 0.03 12.84
C VAL A 21 5.17 -1.47 13.07
N ASP A 22 6.34 -2.07 13.20
CA ASP A 22 6.45 -3.49 13.53
C ASP A 22 6.21 -3.80 15.01
N SER A 23 6.30 -5.08 15.39
CA SER A 23 6.13 -5.52 16.78
C SER A 23 7.22 -5.03 17.75
N ASP A 24 8.37 -4.61 17.21
CA ASP A 24 9.51 -4.13 17.98
C ASP A 24 9.52 -2.61 18.10
N GLY A 25 8.46 -1.94 17.63
CA GLY A 25 8.30 -0.48 17.69
C GLY A 25 9.07 0.29 16.61
N ARG A 26 9.61 -0.39 15.59
CA ARG A 26 10.30 0.26 14.47
C ARG A 26 9.29 0.70 13.44
N ASP A 27 9.41 1.94 12.97
CA ASP A 27 8.69 2.35 11.77
C ASP A 27 9.16 1.48 10.60
N ALA A 28 8.20 0.81 9.95
CA ALA A 28 8.40 0.02 8.74
C ALA A 28 8.12 0.86 7.49
N PHE A 29 7.06 1.66 7.55
CA PHE A 29 6.72 2.62 6.50
C PHE A 29 6.22 3.94 7.08
N THR A 30 6.65 5.04 6.47
CA THR A 30 6.14 6.39 6.75
C THR A 30 5.47 6.95 5.49
N ILE A 31 4.25 7.44 5.63
CA ILE A 31 3.49 8.10 4.57
C ILE A 31 3.27 9.55 5.00
N GLN A 32 3.71 10.50 4.18
CA GLN A 32 3.53 11.92 4.45
C GLN A 32 3.58 12.75 3.17
N GLU A 33 2.92 13.91 3.17
CA GLU A 33 3.15 14.94 2.17
C GLU A 33 4.59 15.49 2.27
N VAL A 34 5.27 15.61 1.13
CA VAL A 34 6.66 16.09 1.06
C VAL A 34 6.83 17.34 0.21
N ALA A 35 5.85 17.69 -0.61
CA ALA A 35 5.84 18.90 -1.41
C ALA A 35 4.41 19.22 -1.86
N GLN A 36 4.17 20.49 -2.20
CA GLN A 36 2.93 20.95 -2.82
C GLN A 36 3.25 22.08 -3.80
N ASN A 37 3.30 21.79 -5.12
CA ASN A 37 3.38 22.84 -6.15
C ASN A 37 3.10 22.30 -7.58
N PRO A 38 1.95 22.61 -8.22
CA PRO A 38 0.74 23.17 -7.63
C PRO A 38 -0.04 22.15 -6.79
N ASN A 39 0.20 20.85 -7.02
CA ASN A 39 -0.55 19.76 -6.38
C ASN A 39 0.30 19.06 -5.31
N PRO A 40 -0.34 18.38 -4.34
CA PRO A 40 0.35 17.59 -3.33
C PRO A 40 1.19 16.45 -3.93
N VAL A 41 2.35 16.23 -3.32
CA VAL A 41 3.19 15.05 -3.52
C VAL A 41 3.27 14.32 -2.20
N VAL A 42 2.68 13.12 -2.14
CA VAL A 42 2.80 12.23 -0.98
C VAL A 42 3.95 11.26 -1.23
N ARG A 43 4.77 11.04 -0.21
CA ARG A 43 5.85 10.05 -0.23
C ARG A 43 5.52 8.94 0.76
N LEU A 44 5.58 7.71 0.28
CA LEU A 44 5.73 6.52 1.10
C LEU A 44 7.23 6.19 1.15
N THR A 45 7.73 5.99 2.36
CA THR A 45 9.13 5.65 2.65
C THR A 45 9.14 4.31 3.37
N ARG A 46 9.87 3.33 2.85
CA ARG A 46 10.23 2.09 3.56
C ARG A 46 11.45 2.38 4.41
N GLU A 47 11.32 2.26 5.71
CA GLU A 47 12.36 2.72 6.63
C GLU A 47 13.53 1.75 6.71
N ALA A 48 14.74 2.30 6.80
CA ALA A 48 15.98 1.52 6.81
C ALA A 48 16.08 0.59 8.02
N ALA A 49 15.71 1.07 9.21
CA ALA A 49 15.81 0.31 10.46
C ALA A 49 14.99 -1.00 10.41
N TRP A 50 13.83 -0.97 9.75
CA TRP A 50 12.99 -2.13 9.56
C TRP A 50 13.47 -3.00 8.38
N SER A 51 13.71 -2.39 7.21
CA SER A 51 14.07 -3.15 6.00
C SER A 51 15.39 -3.92 6.12
N GLN A 52 16.35 -3.43 6.89
CA GLN A 52 17.61 -4.13 7.17
C GLN A 52 17.42 -5.46 7.90
N GLN A 53 16.29 -5.68 8.58
CA GLN A 53 15.93 -6.95 9.22
C GLN A 53 15.33 -7.97 8.24
N HIS A 54 15.09 -7.57 6.98
CA HIS A 54 14.34 -8.34 6.00
C HIS A 54 15.09 -8.39 4.66
N PRO A 55 16.11 -9.25 4.51
CA PRO A 55 16.97 -9.27 3.32
C PRO A 55 16.25 -9.71 2.04
N ASP A 56 15.10 -10.36 2.14
CA ASP A 56 14.28 -10.81 1.00
C ASP A 56 13.49 -9.68 0.33
N ILE A 57 13.50 -8.49 0.94
CA ILE A 57 12.83 -7.31 0.41
C ILE A 57 13.52 -6.85 -0.87
N MET A 58 12.72 -6.56 -1.90
CA MET A 58 13.19 -6.05 -3.18
C MET A 58 12.54 -4.71 -3.53
N GLY A 59 13.00 -4.09 -4.61
CA GLY A 59 12.46 -2.84 -5.12
C GLY A 59 12.89 -1.62 -4.30
N PRO A 60 12.43 -0.43 -4.72
CA PRO A 60 12.86 0.82 -4.11
C PRO A 60 12.26 1.01 -2.72
N ASP A 61 12.96 1.80 -1.91
CA ASP A 61 12.49 2.19 -0.58
C ASP A 61 11.36 3.21 -0.65
N ASN A 62 11.34 4.05 -1.68
CA ASN A 62 10.37 5.14 -1.80
C ASN A 62 9.36 4.90 -2.91
N SER A 63 8.12 5.34 -2.70
CA SER A 63 7.17 5.62 -3.77
C SER A 63 6.56 7.01 -3.58
N PHE A 64 6.33 7.70 -4.69
CA PHE A 64 5.83 9.05 -4.73
C PHE A 64 4.50 9.06 -5.46
N PHE A 65 3.49 9.65 -4.83
CA PHE A 65 2.16 9.86 -5.35
C PHE A 65 2.04 11.32 -5.75
N TYR A 66 2.09 11.58 -7.05
CA TYR A 66 1.87 12.92 -7.60
C TYR A 66 0.38 13.08 -7.89
N LEU A 67 -0.31 13.86 -7.06
CA LEU A 67 -1.74 14.08 -7.22
C LEU A 67 -2.00 15.11 -8.33
N GLY A 68 -3.18 15.00 -8.92
CA GLY A 68 -3.71 15.99 -9.86
C GLY A 68 -4.35 17.19 -9.14
N PRO A 69 -4.89 18.15 -9.91
CA PRO A 69 -5.69 19.24 -9.37
C PRO A 69 -6.82 18.72 -8.48
N GLU A 70 -7.15 19.45 -7.42
CA GLU A 70 -8.22 19.08 -6.47
C GLU A 70 -8.04 17.68 -5.87
N SER A 71 -6.79 17.24 -5.70
CA SER A 71 -6.45 15.91 -5.18
C SER A 71 -7.03 14.76 -6.03
N THR A 72 -7.18 14.96 -7.33
CA THR A 72 -7.53 13.90 -8.28
C THR A 72 -6.37 12.91 -8.47
N ALA A 73 -6.68 11.71 -8.96
CA ALA A 73 -5.68 10.69 -9.24
C ALA A 73 -4.70 11.15 -10.35
N GLY A 74 -3.41 11.22 -10.04
CA GLY A 74 -2.34 11.52 -10.99
C GLY A 74 -1.52 10.30 -11.33
N TYR A 75 -0.24 10.27 -10.92
CA TYR A 75 0.69 9.18 -11.22
C TYR A 75 1.59 8.82 -10.04
N ILE A 76 2.14 7.61 -10.10
CA ILE A 76 3.11 7.08 -9.13
C ILE A 76 4.49 6.97 -9.78
N VAL A 77 5.52 7.29 -9.00
CA VAL A 77 6.92 7.01 -9.32
C VAL A 77 7.54 6.18 -8.20
N TYR A 78 8.31 5.16 -8.57
CA TYR A 78 9.01 4.29 -7.63
C TYR A 78 10.50 4.65 -7.57
N GLY A 79 11.01 4.96 -6.37
CA GLY A 79 12.39 5.38 -6.14
C GLY A 79 12.79 6.56 -7.03
N ASN A 80 13.94 6.44 -7.69
CA ASN A 80 14.46 7.41 -8.65
C ASN A 80 14.14 7.03 -10.11
N ASN A 81 13.15 6.16 -10.34
CA ASN A 81 12.77 5.76 -11.69
C ASN A 81 12.16 6.96 -12.46
N ARG A 82 12.37 7.00 -13.78
CA ARG A 82 11.81 8.03 -14.66
C ARG A 82 10.43 7.66 -15.21
N THR A 83 9.97 6.43 -14.93
CA THR A 83 8.66 5.96 -15.39
C THR A 83 7.55 6.48 -14.48
N ASN A 84 6.68 7.30 -15.05
CA ASN A 84 5.44 7.75 -14.43
C ASN A 84 4.34 6.74 -14.73
N ILE A 85 3.78 6.10 -13.70
CA ILE A 85 2.72 5.11 -13.86
C ILE A 85 1.39 5.75 -13.44
N PRO A 86 0.40 5.89 -14.33
CA PRO A 86 -0.90 6.48 -13.97
C PRO A 86 -1.52 5.75 -12.77
N MET A 87 -2.06 6.47 -11.79
CA MET A 87 -2.71 5.86 -10.62
C MET A 87 -3.89 4.98 -11.02
N SER A 88 -4.61 5.33 -12.09
CA SER A 88 -5.68 4.52 -12.70
C SER A 88 -5.21 3.12 -13.13
N PHE A 89 -3.91 2.94 -13.40
CA PHE A 89 -3.34 1.62 -13.69
C PHE A 89 -3.41 0.67 -12.48
N PHE A 90 -3.30 1.19 -11.26
CA PHE A 90 -3.37 0.38 -10.03
C PHE A 90 -4.79 0.28 -9.47
N LEU A 91 -5.72 1.08 -9.99
CA LEU A 91 -7.12 1.14 -9.58
C LEU A 91 -8.08 0.50 -10.59
N ARG A 92 -7.59 -0.40 -11.46
CA ARG A 92 -8.43 -1.02 -12.49
C ARG A 92 -9.57 -1.80 -11.84
N PRO A 93 -10.84 -1.56 -12.20
CA PRO A 93 -11.96 -2.26 -11.60
C PRO A 93 -11.94 -3.75 -11.95
N GLY A 94 -12.62 -4.56 -11.14
CA GLY A 94 -12.81 -5.96 -11.44
C GLY A 94 -13.65 -6.22 -12.69
N LYS A 95 -13.43 -7.39 -13.30
CA LYS A 95 -14.09 -7.80 -14.55
C LYS A 95 -15.61 -8.03 -14.41
N GLN A 96 -16.10 -8.21 -13.19
CA GLN A 96 -17.51 -8.47 -12.91
C GLN A 96 -18.21 -7.19 -12.45
N LYS A 97 -19.46 -7.00 -12.89
CA LYS A 97 -20.31 -5.90 -12.44
C LYS A 97 -20.48 -5.96 -10.92
N GLY A 98 -20.26 -4.84 -10.23
CA GLY A 98 -20.32 -4.76 -8.76
C GLY A 98 -19.11 -5.35 -8.04
N SER A 99 -18.05 -5.75 -8.76
CA SER A 99 -16.83 -6.24 -8.12
C SER A 99 -16.15 -5.14 -7.31
N LEU A 100 -15.97 -5.39 -6.01
CA LEU A 100 -15.17 -4.55 -5.11
C LEU A 100 -13.65 -4.82 -5.26
N SER A 101 -13.23 -5.47 -6.34
CA SER A 101 -11.82 -5.73 -6.60
C SER A 101 -11.17 -4.60 -7.38
N ARG A 102 -9.91 -4.30 -7.05
CA ARG A 102 -9.03 -3.39 -7.79
C ARG A 102 -7.77 -4.15 -8.21
N TYR A 103 -7.54 -4.22 -9.51
CA TYR A 103 -6.45 -4.99 -10.12
C TYR A 103 -5.27 -4.07 -10.41
N PHE A 104 -4.07 -4.60 -10.18
CA PHE A 104 -2.83 -3.93 -10.49
C PHE A 104 -1.79 -4.93 -11.00
N ARG A 105 -0.73 -4.40 -11.62
CA ARG A 105 0.41 -5.19 -12.09
C ARG A 105 1.66 -4.67 -11.42
N CYS A 106 2.43 -5.57 -10.82
CA CYS A 106 3.71 -5.22 -10.20
C CYS A 106 4.83 -5.07 -11.24
N GLN A 107 5.96 -4.54 -10.81
CA GLN A 107 7.18 -4.41 -11.61
C GLN A 107 7.72 -5.75 -12.12
N ASN A 108 7.39 -6.86 -11.44
CA ASN A 108 7.70 -8.22 -11.90
C ASN A 108 6.82 -8.72 -13.07
N GLY A 109 5.91 -7.88 -13.58
CA GLY A 109 5.01 -8.19 -14.70
C GLY A 109 3.79 -9.05 -14.34
N ARG A 110 3.65 -9.48 -13.08
CA ARG A 110 2.53 -10.31 -12.62
C ARG A 110 1.35 -9.45 -12.16
N ASP A 111 0.15 -9.98 -12.37
CA ASP A 111 -1.09 -9.34 -11.98
C ASP A 111 -1.54 -9.78 -10.58
N TYR A 112 -2.02 -8.80 -9.82
CA TYR A 112 -2.51 -8.93 -8.46
C TYR A 112 -3.83 -8.15 -8.32
N LYS A 113 -4.51 -8.34 -7.19
CA LYS A 113 -5.70 -7.56 -6.88
C LYS A 113 -5.87 -7.33 -5.39
N TRP A 114 -6.44 -6.18 -5.05
CA TRP A 114 -7.07 -5.96 -3.76
C TRP A 114 -8.55 -6.30 -3.87
N ARG A 115 -9.06 -7.12 -2.95
CA ARG A 115 -10.49 -7.22 -2.66
C ARG A 115 -10.80 -6.24 -1.53
N ILE A 116 -11.68 -5.28 -1.80
CA ILE A 116 -12.04 -4.22 -0.85
C ILE A 116 -13.35 -4.60 -0.16
N GLY A 117 -13.32 -4.66 1.17
CA GLY A 117 -14.50 -4.72 2.04
C GLY A 117 -14.64 -3.43 2.85
N SER A 118 -15.65 -3.37 3.73
CA SER A 118 -15.94 -2.17 4.53
C SER A 118 -14.85 -1.84 5.56
N HIS A 119 -14.31 -2.85 6.24
CA HIS A 119 -13.29 -2.68 7.29
C HIS A 119 -12.04 -3.54 7.04
N ARG A 120 -11.92 -4.12 5.84
CA ARG A 120 -10.86 -5.06 5.51
C ARG A 120 -10.55 -5.05 4.02
N MET A 121 -9.28 -5.13 3.66
CA MET A 121 -8.80 -5.30 2.30
C MET A 121 -7.87 -6.52 2.22
N GLU A 122 -8.00 -7.31 1.16
CA GLU A 122 -7.18 -8.52 0.96
C GLU A 122 -6.43 -8.43 -0.37
N CYS A 123 -5.09 -8.51 -0.33
CA CYS A 123 -4.25 -8.57 -1.51
C CYS A 123 -4.08 -10.03 -1.93
N LEU A 124 -4.40 -10.33 -3.19
CA LEU A 124 -4.43 -11.68 -3.74
C LEU A 124 -3.59 -11.73 -5.02
N ASP A 125 -2.88 -12.84 -5.22
CA ASP A 125 -2.28 -13.18 -6.52
C ASP A 125 -3.33 -13.71 -7.52
N SER A 126 -2.88 -14.02 -8.74
CA SER A 126 -3.71 -14.65 -9.78
C SER A 126 -4.25 -16.02 -9.38
N GLY A 127 -3.53 -16.75 -8.51
CA GLY A 127 -3.90 -18.05 -7.95
C GLY A 127 -4.87 -17.97 -6.77
N ARG A 128 -5.29 -16.75 -6.36
CA ARG A 128 -6.12 -16.48 -5.18
C ARG A 128 -5.43 -16.74 -3.84
N THR A 129 -4.10 -16.82 -3.83
CA THR A 129 -3.32 -16.84 -2.60
C THR A 129 -3.33 -15.46 -1.96
N THR A 130 -3.66 -15.37 -0.68
CA THR A 130 -3.56 -14.12 0.08
C THR A 130 -2.11 -13.78 0.36
N LEU A 131 -1.70 -12.61 -0.14
CA LEU A 131 -0.37 -12.04 0.04
C LEU A 131 -0.33 -11.07 1.22
N ALA A 132 -1.40 -10.30 1.41
CA ALA A 132 -1.52 -9.38 2.53
C ALA A 132 -2.99 -9.15 2.91
N THR A 133 -3.23 -8.77 4.16
CA THR A 133 -4.54 -8.37 4.67
C THR A 133 -4.39 -7.11 5.50
N TRP A 134 -5.13 -6.07 5.15
CA TRP A 134 -5.27 -4.86 5.94
C TRP A 134 -6.65 -4.86 6.59
N GLU A 135 -6.75 -4.54 7.87
CA GLU A 135 -7.99 -4.60 8.63
C GLU A 135 -8.05 -3.47 9.66
N VAL A 136 -9.18 -2.76 9.72
CA VAL A 136 -9.44 -1.72 10.72
C VAL A 136 -9.54 -2.39 12.09
N SER A 137 -8.85 -1.82 13.07
CA SER A 137 -8.85 -2.33 14.44
C SER A 137 -10.16 -2.02 15.15
N ALA A 138 -10.42 -2.74 16.24
CA ALA A 138 -11.49 -2.38 17.14
C ALA A 138 -11.23 -1.01 17.81
N PRO A 139 -12.27 -0.25 18.20
CA PRO A 139 -12.10 1.12 18.74
C PRO A 139 -11.30 1.22 20.04
N ASP A 140 -11.09 0.11 20.74
CA ASP A 140 -10.33 0.01 21.99
C ASP A 140 -8.82 -0.22 21.76
N GLN A 141 -8.39 -0.43 20.50
CA GLN A 141 -6.99 -0.59 20.15
C GLN A 141 -6.32 0.78 19.95
N GLU A 142 -5.06 0.88 20.36
CA GLU A 142 -4.25 2.11 20.22
C GLU A 142 -3.93 2.45 18.75
N TYR A 143 -3.84 1.42 17.89
CA TYR A 143 -3.53 1.56 16.47
C TYR A 143 -4.81 1.46 15.62
N TYR A 144 -4.89 2.27 14.57
CA TYR A 144 -6.08 2.39 13.72
C TYR A 144 -6.38 1.12 12.92
N ALA A 145 -5.34 0.47 12.40
CA ALA A 145 -5.48 -0.72 11.57
C ALA A 145 -4.26 -1.63 11.68
N ARG A 146 -4.39 -2.87 11.20
CA ARG A 146 -3.30 -3.85 11.12
C ARG A 146 -3.11 -4.31 9.68
N LEU A 147 -1.86 -4.33 9.21
CA LEU A 147 -1.44 -4.96 7.97
C LEU A 147 -0.67 -6.25 8.27
N VAL A 148 -1.18 -7.38 7.82
CA VAL A 148 -0.50 -8.69 7.89
C VAL A 148 -0.03 -9.05 6.49
N ILE A 149 1.26 -9.34 6.34
CA ILE A 149 1.92 -9.64 5.06
C ILE A 149 2.48 -11.05 5.13
N ASN A 150 2.15 -11.89 4.15
CA ASN A 150 2.70 -13.23 4.04
C ASN A 150 4.20 -13.14 3.71
N LYS A 151 5.03 -13.99 4.32
CA LYS A 151 6.49 -14.02 4.06
C LYS A 151 6.83 -14.17 2.58
N ASN A 152 6.03 -14.93 1.82
CA ASN A 152 6.25 -15.10 0.38
C ASN A 152 6.00 -13.82 -0.46
N ALA A 153 5.39 -12.79 0.15
CA ALA A 153 5.06 -11.53 -0.49
C ALA A 153 6.04 -10.40 -0.12
N MET A 154 7.04 -10.67 0.73
CA MET A 154 7.98 -9.65 1.22
C MET A 154 8.81 -9.00 0.13
N SER A 155 9.13 -9.72 -0.94
CA SER A 155 9.82 -9.15 -2.11
C SER A 155 9.00 -8.07 -2.82
N LEU A 156 7.68 -8.03 -2.60
CA LEU A 156 6.74 -7.07 -3.20
C LEU A 156 6.23 -6.04 -2.18
N VAL A 157 6.80 -5.98 -0.98
CA VAL A 157 6.20 -5.25 0.14
C VAL A 157 6.00 -3.76 -0.15
N THR A 158 6.94 -3.10 -0.84
CA THR A 158 6.76 -1.68 -1.23
C THR A 158 5.57 -1.51 -2.17
N GLU A 159 5.39 -2.40 -3.15
CA GLU A 159 4.26 -2.32 -4.09
C GLU A 159 2.92 -2.64 -3.42
N ILE A 160 2.93 -3.60 -2.47
CA ILE A 160 1.76 -3.93 -1.64
C ILE A 160 1.34 -2.71 -0.83
N VAL A 161 2.26 -2.07 -0.10
CA VAL A 161 1.92 -0.89 0.72
C VAL A 161 1.57 0.30 -0.17
N THR A 162 2.27 0.50 -1.30
CA THR A 162 1.94 1.57 -2.26
C THR A 162 0.52 1.43 -2.79
N THR A 163 0.12 0.23 -3.21
CA THR A 163 -1.23 -0.01 -3.72
C THR A 163 -2.28 -0.02 -2.63
N LEU A 164 -1.97 -0.46 -1.41
CA LEU A 164 -2.85 -0.30 -0.25
C LEU A 164 -3.15 1.17 0.02
N VAL A 165 -2.11 2.01 0.13
CA VAL A 165 -2.24 3.45 0.35
C VAL A 165 -3.06 4.08 -0.76
N LEU A 166 -2.79 3.72 -2.02
CA LEU A 166 -3.57 4.25 -3.14
C LEU A 166 -5.06 3.88 -3.08
N ASN A 167 -5.39 2.64 -2.71
CA ASN A 167 -6.78 2.24 -2.54
C ASN A 167 -7.45 3.01 -1.40
N ARG A 168 -6.74 3.27 -0.30
CA ARG A 168 -7.25 4.10 0.81
C ARG A 168 -7.43 5.56 0.39
N MET A 169 -6.50 6.14 -0.37
CA MET A 169 -6.65 7.46 -0.99
C MET A 169 -7.89 7.51 -1.87
N ALA A 170 -8.07 6.53 -2.76
CA ALA A 170 -9.23 6.47 -3.66
C ALA A 170 -10.56 6.45 -2.88
N LEU A 171 -10.64 5.70 -1.79
CA LEU A 171 -11.84 5.66 -0.94
C LEU A 171 -12.08 7.00 -0.21
N ALA A 172 -11.04 7.61 0.35
CA ALA A 172 -11.16 8.86 1.10
C ALA A 172 -11.44 10.07 0.21
N LEU A 173 -10.92 10.06 -1.03
CA LEU A 173 -11.02 11.17 -1.98
C LEU A 173 -12.11 10.98 -3.04
N GLY A 174 -12.79 9.83 -3.05
CA GLY A 174 -13.94 9.56 -3.92
C GLY A 174 -13.58 9.30 -5.40
N TRP A 175 -12.48 8.59 -5.65
CA TRP A 175 -12.03 8.21 -7.00
C TRP A 175 -12.69 6.95 -7.57
#